data_AF-A0A3N5WRK3-F1
#
_entry.id   AF-A0A3N5WRK3-F1
#
_cell.length_a   1.000
_cell.length_b   1.000
_cell.length_c   1.000
_cell.angle_alpha   90.00
_cell.angle_beta   90.00
_cell.angle_gamma   90.00
#
_symmetry.space_group_name_H-M   'P 1'
#
loop_
_entity.id
_entity.type
_entity.pdbx_description
1 polymer ?
#
loop_
_entity_poly.entity_id
_entity_poly.type
_entity_poly.pdbx_seq_one_letter_code
_entity_poly.pdbx_strand_id
1 'polypeptide(L)' 'MEARARIIKAMAHPTRLFIVDELARGERCVCDLAEMVGADVSTVSKHLSILRNA' A
#
# COMPACT_ATOMS: atom_id res chain seq x y z
N MET A 1 -12.14 -16.13 10.70
CA MET A 1 -10.80 -15.55 10.98
C MET A 1 -9.99 -15.30 9.71
N GLU A 2 -10.23 -16.05 8.61
CA GLU A 2 -9.45 -15.96 7.36
C GLU A 2 -9.38 -14.56 6.74
N ALA A 3 -10.49 -13.82 6.68
CA ALA A 3 -10.49 -12.47 6.12
C ALA A 3 -9.56 -11.52 6.90
N ARG A 4 -9.58 -11.56 8.24
CA ARG A 4 -8.66 -10.76 9.07
C ARG A 4 -7.21 -11.15 8.83
N ALA A 5 -6.95 -12.46 8.69
CA ALA A 5 -5.59 -12.94 8.39
C ALA A 5 -5.10 -12.45 7.02
N ARG A 6 -5.97 -12.40 6.00
CA ARG A 6 -5.63 -11.85 4.67
C ARG A 6 -5.29 -10.37 4.73
N ILE A 7 -6.11 -9.56 5.42
CA ILE A 7 -5.86 -8.12 5.60
C ILE A 7 -4.52 -7.89 6.30
N ILE A 8 -4.28 -8.58 7.42
CA ILE A 8 -3.02 -8.43 8.17
C ILE A 8 -1.81 -8.86 7.31
N LYS A 9 -1.93 -9.96 6.56
CA LYS A 9 -0.89 -10.41 5.62
C LYS A 9 -0.62 -9.39 4.51
N ALA A 10 -1.66 -8.78 3.97
CA ALA A 10 -1.53 -7.71 2.98
C ALA A 10 -0.86 -6.48 3.58
N MET A 11 -1.09 -6.14 4.85
CA MET A 11 -0.43 -5.01 5.51
C MET A 11 1.00 -5.33 5.99
N ALA A 12 1.41 -6.59 6.13
CA ALA A 12 2.70 -7.00 6.69
C ALA A 12 3.92 -6.75 5.76
N HIS A 13 4.09 -5.52 5.27
CA HIS A 13 5.27 -5.06 4.53
C HIS A 13 5.47 -3.55 4.75
N PRO A 14 6.70 -3.08 4.99
CA PRO A 14 6.98 -1.69 5.35
C PRO A 14 6.36 -0.67 4.38
N THR A 15 6.59 -0.84 3.08
CA THR A 15 6.03 0.05 2.05
C THR A 15 4.51 0.08 2.04
N ARG A 16 3.85 -1.05 2.35
CA ARG A 16 2.37 -1.11 2.33
C ARG A 16 1.78 -0.45 3.58
N LEU A 17 2.42 -0.58 4.74
CA LEU A 17 2.06 0.20 5.92
C LEU A 17 2.23 1.69 5.68
N PHE A 18 3.34 2.10 5.06
CA PHE A 18 3.58 3.49 4.70
C PHE A 18 2.47 4.03 3.77
N ILE A 19 2.14 3.31 2.70
CA ILE A 19 1.06 3.69 1.78
C ILE A 19 -0.28 3.82 2.51
N VAL A 20 -0.61 2.90 3.41
CA VAL A 20 -1.86 2.96 4.19
C VAL A 20 -1.87 4.16 5.14
N ASP A 21 -0.77 4.45 5.85
CA ASP A 21 -0.67 5.62 6.73
C ASP A 21 -0.82 6.92 5.95
N GLU A 22 -0.18 7.02 4.79
CA GLU A 22 -0.30 8.20 3.92
C GLU A 22 -1.71 8.37 3.35
N LEU A 23 -2.35 7.30 2.91
CA LEU A 23 -3.74 7.37 2.40
C LEU A 23 -4.76 7.63 3.51
N ALA A 24 -4.46 7.24 4.76
CA ALA A 24 -5.30 7.59 5.90
C ALA A 24 -5.29 9.11 6.20
N ARG A 25 -4.26 9.83 5.73
CA ARG A 25 -4.17 11.31 5.81
C ARG A 25 -4.89 12.02 4.65
N GLY A 26 -5.21 11.32 3.58
CA GLY A 26 -5.93 11.84 2.42
C GLY A 26 -5.59 11.10 1.12
N GLU A 27 -6.38 11.35 0.08
CA GLU A 27 -6.11 10.82 -1.25
C GLU A 27 -4.76 11.36 -1.79
N ARG A 28 -3.98 10.48 -2.44
CA ARG A 28 -2.70 10.82 -3.05
C ARG A 28 -2.56 10.22 -4.43
N CYS A 29 -1.82 10.88 -5.31
CA CYS A 29 -1.45 10.31 -6.59
C CYS A 29 -0.45 9.15 -6.39
N VAL A 30 -0.52 8.13 -7.26
CA VAL A 30 0.43 7.02 -7.26
C VAL A 30 1.86 7.48 -7.56
N CYS A 31 2.04 8.56 -8.33
CA CYS A 31 3.35 9.15 -8.60
C CYS A 31 3.97 9.72 -7.33
N ASP A 32 3.18 10.45 -6.51
CA ASP A 32 3.66 11.02 -5.25
C ASP A 32 4.07 9.92 -4.27
N LEU A 33 3.26 8.85 -4.17
CA LEU A 33 3.58 7.70 -3.34
C LEU A 33 4.86 6.99 -3.81
N ALA A 34 5.09 6.90 -5.11
CA ALA A 34 6.31 6.33 -5.69
C ALA A 34 7.55 7.17 -5.34
N GLU A 35 7.44 8.50 -5.43
CA GLU A 35 8.50 9.41 -5.01
C GLU A 35 8.80 9.32 -3.52
N MET A 36 7.78 9.32 -2.65
CA MET A 36 7.94 9.22 -1.20
C MET A 36 8.59 7.90 -0.75
N VAL A 37 8.25 6.80 -1.44
CA VAL A 37 8.80 5.47 -1.15
C VAL A 37 10.20 5.29 -1.74
N GLY A 38 10.58 6.09 -2.74
CA GLY A 38 11.81 5.88 -3.51
C GLY A 38 11.75 4.63 -4.40
N ALA A 39 10.57 4.33 -4.95
CA ALA A 39 10.33 3.19 -5.83
C ALA A 39 9.71 3.63 -7.16
N ASP A 40 9.70 2.76 -8.15
CA ASP A 40 8.99 3.02 -9.39
C ASP A 40 7.46 2.89 -9.22
N VAL A 41 6.71 3.57 -10.10
CA VAL A 41 5.24 3.58 -10.10
C VAL A 41 4.64 2.17 -10.22
N SER A 42 5.31 1.25 -10.93
CA SER A 42 4.80 -0.11 -11.10
C SER A 42 4.89 -0.92 -9.80
N THR A 43 5.96 -0.71 -9.02
CA THR A 43 6.12 -1.30 -7.68
C THR A 43 5.04 -0.81 -6.73
N VAL A 44 4.78 0.51 -6.69
CA VAL A 44 3.70 1.07 -5.86
C VAL A 44 2.32 0.59 -6.33
N SER A 45 2.07 0.55 -7.64
CA SER A 45 0.81 0.05 -8.19
C SER A 45 0.55 -1.41 -7.81
N LYS A 46 1.60 -2.24 -7.81
CA LYS A 46 1.53 -3.63 -7.36
C LYS A 46 1.20 -3.72 -5.86
N HIS A 47 1.81 -2.87 -5.04
CA HIS A 47 1.49 -2.78 -3.61
C HIS A 47 0.05 -2.36 -3.34
N LEU A 48 -0.47 -1.35 -4.05
CA LEU A 48 -1.86 -0.92 -3.98
C LEU A 48 -2.82 -2.04 -4.41
N SER A 49 -2.47 -2.80 -5.44
CA SER A 49 -3.27 -3.95 -5.90
C SER A 49 -3.35 -5.05 -4.84
N ILE A 50 -2.25 -5.35 -4.15
CA ILE A 50 -2.23 -6.32 -3.04
C ILE A 50 -3.12 -5.84 -1.88
N LEU A 51 -3.04 -4.55 -1.53
CA LEU A 51 -3.86 -3.96 -0.47
C LEU A 51 -5.35 -3.97 -0.82
N ARG A 52 -5.70 -3.63 -2.07
CA ARG A 52 -7.09 -3.59 -2.55
C ARG A 52 -7.76 -4.97 -2.60
N ASN A 53 -6.98 -6.03 -2.80
CA ASN A 53 -7.50 -7.40 -2.98
C ASN A 53 -7.50 -8.25 -1.69
N ALA A 54 -7.21 -7.65 -0.54
CA ALA A 54 -7.06 -8.34 0.74
C ALA A 54 -8.39 -8.67 1.43
#